data_AF-X0YP94-F1
#
_entry.id   AF-X0YP94-F1
#
_cell.length_a   1.000
_cell.length_b   1.000
_cell.length_c   1.000
_cell.angle_alpha   90.00
_cell.angle_beta   90.00
_cell.angle_gamma   90.00
#
_symmetry.space_group_name_H-M   'P 1'
#
loop_
_entity.id
_entity.type
_entity.pdbx_description
1 polymer ?
#
loop_
_entity_poly.entity_id
_entity_poly.type
_entity_poly.pdbx_seq_one_letter_code
_entity_poly.pdbx_strand_id
1 'polypeptide(L)'
;MEPVRWTLTPFGNGFHLDTMSNYNVLYLNRLGYNAENNALDNGKRDSNIWDDGVSVGNWWSDYDGTGTYEIMGWAYSIDRYPLQWTDTIPENDNTTMFQITMMIIVVVGFGIPIGVAVLLLLRRRNIITSSTNGQVLQ
;
A
#
# COMPACT_ATOMS: atom_id res chain seq x y z
N MET A 1 18.60 -20.52 -2.05
CA MET A 1 17.14 -20.51 -1.86
C MET A 1 16.54 -20.60 -3.25
N GLU A 2 16.02 -21.76 -3.60
CA GLU A 2 15.27 -21.94 -4.85
C GLU A 2 13.92 -21.22 -4.69
N PRO A 3 13.45 -20.44 -5.69
CA PRO A 3 12.13 -19.85 -5.63
C PRO A 3 11.07 -20.96 -5.58
N VAL A 4 10.06 -20.78 -4.74
CA VAL A 4 8.89 -21.66 -4.67
C VAL A 4 8.22 -21.65 -6.05
N ARG A 5 8.39 -22.74 -6.80
CA ARG A 5 7.60 -23.00 -8.00
C ARG A 5 6.22 -23.40 -7.54
N TRP A 6 5.25 -22.51 -7.71
CA TRP A 6 3.83 -22.87 -7.61
C TRP A 6 3.56 -23.89 -8.71
N THR A 7 3.44 -25.16 -8.33
CA THR A 7 2.95 -26.20 -9.22
C THR A 7 1.52 -25.81 -9.57
N LEU A 8 1.33 -25.28 -10.79
CA LEU A 8 0.03 -24.97 -11.35
C LEU A 8 -0.88 -26.17 -11.07
N THR A 9 -2.07 -25.91 -10.50
CA THR A 9 -3.16 -26.86 -10.66
C THR A 9 -3.21 -27.20 -12.17
N PRO A 10 -3.42 -28.46 -12.58
CA PRO A 10 -3.34 -28.86 -13.99
C PRO A 10 -4.31 -28.11 -14.91
N PHE A 11 -5.12 -27.20 -14.38
CA PHE A 11 -6.15 -26.46 -15.07
C PHE A 11 -5.87 -24.95 -15.20
N GLY A 12 -4.74 -24.41 -14.72
CA GLY A 12 -4.43 -22.98 -14.89
C GLY A 12 -5.44 -21.99 -14.27
N ASN A 13 -6.51 -22.50 -13.64
CA ASN A 13 -7.60 -21.75 -13.03
C ASN A 13 -7.33 -21.54 -11.54
N GLY A 14 -7.75 -20.38 -11.02
CA GLY A 14 -7.60 -20.02 -9.61
C GLY A 14 -8.56 -20.79 -8.71
N PHE A 15 -9.84 -20.42 -8.76
CA PHE A 15 -10.90 -21.04 -7.96
C PHE A 15 -11.85 -21.86 -8.85
N HIS A 16 -12.09 -23.13 -8.53
CA HIS A 16 -12.90 -24.02 -9.37
C HIS A 16 -14.02 -24.69 -8.56
N LEU A 17 -15.27 -24.43 -8.92
CA LEU A 17 -16.46 -25.17 -8.49
C LEU A 17 -16.82 -26.23 -9.54
N ASP A 18 -16.87 -27.49 -9.12
CA ASP A 18 -17.23 -28.61 -9.99
C ASP A 18 -18.75 -28.77 -10.18
N THR A 19 -19.16 -29.75 -10.99
CA THR A 19 -20.58 -30.00 -11.31
C THR A 19 -21.46 -30.36 -10.11
N MET A 20 -20.87 -30.82 -9.00
CA MET A 20 -21.60 -31.18 -7.79
C MET A 20 -21.55 -30.08 -6.72
N SER A 21 -20.69 -29.07 -6.91
CA SER A 21 -20.53 -27.94 -6.02
C SER A 21 -21.60 -26.88 -6.28
N ASN A 22 -22.73 -27.01 -5.59
CA ASN A 22 -23.91 -26.17 -5.76
C ASN A 22 -24.30 -25.50 -4.44
N TYR A 23 -25.01 -24.38 -4.51
CA TYR A 23 -25.55 -23.66 -3.34
C TYR A 23 -24.47 -23.11 -2.40
N ASN A 24 -23.33 -22.71 -2.96
CA ASN A 24 -22.27 -22.02 -2.23
C ASN A 24 -22.45 -20.49 -2.32
N VAL A 25 -21.89 -19.76 -1.35
CA VAL A 25 -21.85 -18.30 -1.34
C VAL A 25 -20.40 -17.85 -1.18
N LEU A 26 -19.88 -17.11 -2.15
CA LEU A 26 -18.49 -16.70 -2.26
C LEU A 26 -18.43 -15.20 -2.48
N TYR A 27 -17.97 -14.46 -1.47
CA TYR A 27 -17.78 -13.01 -1.54
C TYR A 27 -16.58 -12.64 -0.65
N LEU A 28 -16.05 -11.43 -0.83
CA LEU A 28 -14.87 -10.92 -0.12
C LEU A 28 -13.56 -11.68 -0.38
N ASN A 29 -13.44 -12.43 -1.49
CA ASN A 29 -12.20 -13.09 -1.88
C ASN A 29 -11.39 -12.21 -2.83
N ARG A 30 -10.07 -12.41 -2.87
CA ARG A 30 -9.18 -11.82 -3.90
C ARG A 30 -8.77 -12.92 -4.89
N LEU A 31 -9.21 -12.79 -6.12
CA LEU A 31 -9.09 -13.78 -7.18
C LEU A 31 -8.35 -13.13 -8.36
N GLY A 32 -7.22 -13.68 -8.75
CA GLY A 32 -6.35 -12.97 -9.68
C GLY A 32 -5.12 -13.73 -10.12
N TYR A 33 -4.54 -13.27 -11.22
CA TYR A 33 -3.23 -13.68 -11.74
C TYR A 33 -3.11 -15.18 -12.08
N ASN A 34 -4.21 -15.80 -12.48
CA ASN A 34 -4.23 -17.19 -12.94
C ASN A 34 -4.00 -17.27 -14.44
N ALA A 35 -3.50 -18.42 -14.92
CA ALA A 35 -3.06 -18.59 -16.30
C ALA A 35 -4.21 -18.70 -17.31
N GLU A 36 -5.34 -19.30 -16.89
CA GLU A 36 -6.55 -19.44 -17.72
C GLU A 36 -7.66 -18.50 -17.23
N ASN A 37 -8.28 -18.81 -16.09
CA ASN A 37 -9.34 -18.00 -15.50
C ASN A 37 -9.13 -17.81 -13.99
N ASN A 38 -9.54 -16.67 -13.46
CA ASN A 38 -9.49 -16.42 -12.01
C ASN A 38 -10.51 -17.25 -11.23
N ALA A 39 -11.63 -17.59 -11.87
CA ALA A 39 -12.64 -18.50 -11.34
C ALA A 39 -13.30 -19.30 -12.47
N LEU A 40 -13.73 -20.52 -12.14
CA LEU A 40 -14.52 -21.40 -13.00
C LEU A 40 -15.66 -22.01 -12.19
N ASP A 41 -16.89 -21.85 -12.67
CA ASP A 41 -18.10 -22.38 -12.04
C ASP A 41 -18.83 -23.32 -13.01
N ASN A 42 -18.58 -24.62 -12.83
CA ASN A 42 -19.25 -25.68 -13.58
C ASN A 42 -20.41 -26.30 -12.80
N GLY A 43 -20.86 -25.66 -11.72
CA GLY A 43 -22.05 -26.07 -10.99
C GLY A 43 -23.33 -25.95 -11.82
N LYS A 44 -24.47 -26.23 -11.19
CA LYS A 44 -25.78 -26.03 -11.79
C LYS A 44 -26.00 -24.54 -12.03
N ARG A 45 -26.69 -24.23 -13.13
CA ARG A 45 -27.05 -22.87 -13.53
C ARG A 45 -27.61 -22.04 -12.37
N ASP A 46 -27.03 -20.87 -12.15
CA ASP A 46 -27.38 -19.88 -11.12
C ASP A 46 -27.45 -20.43 -9.68
N SER A 47 -26.78 -21.55 -9.39
CA SER A 47 -26.89 -22.21 -8.08
C SER A 47 -25.89 -21.71 -7.04
N ASN A 48 -24.75 -21.17 -7.48
CA ASN A 48 -23.76 -20.57 -6.61
C ASN A 48 -23.89 -19.05 -6.67
N ILE A 49 -23.62 -18.38 -5.56
CA ILE A 49 -23.69 -16.93 -5.42
C ILE A 49 -22.26 -16.40 -5.26
N TRP A 50 -21.87 -15.45 -6.11
CA TRP A 50 -20.52 -14.87 -6.15
C TRP A 50 -20.44 -13.46 -5.55
N ASP A 51 -21.44 -13.10 -4.75
CA ASP A 51 -21.55 -11.83 -4.03
C ASP A 51 -22.50 -11.99 -2.82
N ASP A 52 -22.69 -10.93 -2.05
CA ASP A 52 -23.62 -10.89 -0.90
C ASP A 52 -25.09 -10.63 -1.30
N GLY A 53 -25.36 -10.41 -2.58
CA GLY A 53 -26.67 -10.03 -3.11
C GLY A 53 -27.11 -8.59 -2.81
N VAL A 54 -26.29 -7.80 -2.12
CA VAL A 54 -26.65 -6.46 -1.62
C VAL A 54 -25.69 -5.38 -2.12
N SER A 55 -24.38 -5.54 -1.94
CA SER A 55 -23.40 -4.49 -2.23
C SER A 55 -21.94 -4.94 -2.37
N VAL A 56 -21.61 -6.20 -2.09
CA VAL A 56 -20.23 -6.67 -1.94
C VAL A 56 -20.01 -7.98 -2.69
N GLY A 57 -19.06 -7.97 -3.61
CA GLY A 57 -18.59 -9.13 -4.36
C GLY A 57 -17.18 -9.55 -3.99
N ASN A 58 -16.45 -10.04 -4.98
CA ASN A 58 -15.04 -10.41 -4.90
C ASN A 58 -14.15 -9.36 -5.59
N TRP A 59 -12.86 -9.38 -5.28
CA TRP A 59 -11.84 -8.61 -5.96
C TRP A 59 -11.22 -9.41 -7.09
N TRP A 60 -11.15 -8.82 -8.28
CA TRP A 60 -10.69 -9.47 -9.50
C TRP A 60 -9.51 -8.72 -10.10
N SER A 61 -8.40 -9.40 -10.42
CA SER A 61 -7.21 -8.76 -10.98
C SER A 61 -7.39 -8.26 -12.42
N ASP A 62 -8.33 -8.85 -13.14
CA ASP A 62 -8.63 -8.59 -14.57
C ASP A 62 -9.95 -7.84 -14.78
N TYR A 63 -10.65 -7.46 -13.70
CA TYR A 63 -11.84 -6.63 -13.81
C TYR A 63 -11.46 -5.19 -14.15
N ASP A 64 -12.13 -4.64 -15.17
CA ASP A 64 -11.87 -3.31 -15.70
C ASP A 64 -12.46 -2.18 -14.83
N GLY A 65 -13.24 -2.53 -13.81
CA GLY A 65 -13.88 -1.59 -12.89
C GLY A 65 -15.30 -1.19 -13.28
N THR A 66 -15.87 -1.75 -14.35
CA THR A 66 -17.21 -1.39 -14.83
C THR A 66 -18.13 -2.59 -15.07
N GLY A 67 -19.40 -2.47 -14.66
CA GLY A 67 -20.42 -3.49 -14.87
C GLY A 67 -20.40 -4.62 -13.84
N THR A 68 -20.65 -5.84 -14.31
CA THR A 68 -20.63 -7.07 -13.52
C THR A 68 -19.48 -7.95 -13.99
N TYR A 69 -19.03 -8.88 -13.14
CA TYR A 69 -17.98 -9.82 -13.51
C TYR A 69 -18.59 -11.19 -13.78
N GLU A 70 -18.49 -11.67 -15.02
CA GLU A 70 -18.98 -12.99 -15.41
C GLU A 70 -18.00 -14.08 -14.96
N ILE A 71 -18.49 -15.11 -14.28
CA ILE A 71 -17.69 -16.26 -13.90
C ILE A 71 -17.78 -17.29 -15.02
N MET A 72 -16.63 -17.61 -15.61
CA MET A 72 -16.49 -18.63 -16.65
C MET A 72 -17.07 -19.96 -16.17
N GLY A 73 -17.66 -20.74 -17.09
CA GLY A 73 -18.17 -22.09 -16.80
C GLY A 73 -19.63 -22.27 -17.20
N TRP A 74 -20.19 -23.44 -16.88
CA TRP A 74 -21.56 -23.82 -17.30
C TRP A 74 -22.67 -23.29 -16.39
N ALA A 75 -22.32 -22.75 -15.22
CA ALA A 75 -23.28 -22.22 -14.28
C ALA A 75 -23.85 -20.85 -14.68
N TYR A 76 -23.21 -20.13 -15.62
CA TYR A 76 -23.54 -18.73 -15.97
C TYR A 76 -23.57 -17.80 -14.76
N SER A 77 -22.74 -18.10 -13.76
CA SER A 77 -22.67 -17.34 -12.52
C SER A 77 -22.10 -15.94 -12.76
N ILE A 78 -22.58 -14.97 -12.00
CA ILE A 78 -22.18 -13.57 -12.09
C ILE A 78 -21.89 -13.05 -10.68
N ASP A 79 -20.79 -12.32 -10.54
CA ASP A 79 -20.54 -11.43 -9.42
C ASP A 79 -21.09 -10.06 -9.80
N ARG A 80 -22.14 -9.63 -9.09
CA ARG A 80 -22.88 -8.40 -9.37
C ARG A 80 -22.24 -7.17 -8.75
N TYR A 81 -21.35 -7.36 -7.77
CA TYR A 81 -20.69 -6.28 -7.04
C TYR A 81 -19.16 -6.45 -7.05
N PRO A 82 -18.54 -6.66 -8.23
CA PRO A 82 -17.11 -6.90 -8.32
C PRO A 82 -16.31 -5.67 -7.95
N LEU A 83 -15.14 -5.90 -7.36
CA LEU A 83 -14.17 -4.88 -7.02
C LEU A 83 -12.90 -5.09 -7.85
N GLN A 84 -12.31 -4.00 -8.33
CA GLN A 84 -11.02 -4.09 -9.01
C GLN A 84 -9.93 -4.39 -7.97
N TRP A 85 -9.16 -5.44 -8.19
CA TRP A 85 -7.97 -5.70 -7.39
C TRP A 85 -6.84 -4.80 -7.89
N THR A 86 -6.74 -3.61 -7.30
CA THR A 86 -5.57 -2.75 -7.47
C THR A 86 -4.49 -3.18 -6.48
N ASP A 87 -3.29 -3.50 -6.97
CA ASP A 87 -2.13 -3.62 -6.10
C ASP A 87 -1.82 -2.22 -5.57
N THR A 88 -2.26 -1.95 -4.34
CA THR A 88 -1.71 -0.84 -3.57
C THR A 88 -0.25 -1.19 -3.32
N ILE A 89 0.66 -0.67 -4.15
CA ILE A 89 2.06 -0.56 -3.77
C ILE A 89 2.01 0.10 -2.39
N PRO A 90 2.51 -0.56 -1.32
CA PRO A 90 2.49 0.07 -0.01
C PRO A 90 3.21 1.39 -0.16
N GLU A 91 2.49 2.49 0.12
CA GLU A 91 3.10 3.81 0.09
C GLU A 91 4.25 3.74 1.09
N ASN A 92 5.47 3.81 0.59
CA ASN A 92 6.65 3.71 1.43
C ASN A 92 6.55 4.90 2.40
N ASP A 93 6.15 4.66 3.65
CA ASP A 93 6.06 5.68 4.71
C ASP A 93 7.45 6.28 5.08
N ASN A 94 8.49 5.97 4.31
CA ASN A 94 9.87 6.40 4.50
C ASN A 94 10.14 7.85 4.03
N THR A 95 9.21 8.50 3.35
CA THR A 95 9.36 9.91 2.95
C THR A 95 9.37 10.83 4.17
N THR A 96 8.54 10.56 5.18
CA THR A 96 8.48 11.32 6.43
C THR A 96 9.75 11.11 7.27
N MET A 97 10.22 9.87 7.39
CA MET A 97 11.45 9.54 8.14
C MET A 97 12.70 10.13 7.49
N PHE A 98 12.82 10.13 6.15
CA PHE A 98 13.94 10.76 5.47
C PHE A 98 13.93 12.29 5.65
N GLN A 99 12.76 12.93 5.53
CA GLN A 99 12.62 14.37 5.75
C GLN A 99 12.94 14.77 7.20
N ILE A 100 12.44 14.03 8.19
CA ILE A 100 12.74 14.27 9.61
C ILE A 100 14.24 14.08 9.90
N THR A 101 14.85 13.01 9.37
CA THR A 101 16.28 12.74 9.56
C THR A 101 17.14 13.86 8.97
N MET A 102 16.77 14.35 7.78
CA MET A 102 17.47 15.47 7.14
C MET A 102 17.29 16.78 7.91
N MET A 103 16.10 17.06 8.46
CA MET A 103 15.91 18.24 9.32
C MET A 103 16.76 18.19 10.59
N ILE A 104 16.88 17.03 11.24
CA ILE A 104 17.73 16.86 12.43
C ILE A 104 19.21 17.10 12.10
N ILE A 105 19.71 16.54 10.99
CA ILE A 105 21.10 16.74 10.55
C ILE A 105 21.39 18.22 10.29
N VAL A 106 20.47 18.95 9.65
CA VAL A 106 20.65 20.39 9.37
C VAL A 106 20.65 21.21 10.66
N VAL A 107 19.70 20.96 11.58
CA VAL A 107 19.58 21.71 12.83
C VAL A 107 20.75 21.45 13.78
N VAL A 108 21.12 20.18 13.98
CA VAL A 108 22.20 19.79 14.89
C VAL A 108 23.57 20.09 14.26
N GLY A 109 23.74 19.81 12.96
CA GLY A 109 25.01 19.96 12.25
C GLY A 109 25.40 21.41 11.97
N PHE A 110 24.43 22.28 11.65
CA PHE A 110 24.72 23.68 11.28
C PHE A 110 24.11 24.70 12.25
N GLY A 111 22.89 24.48 12.72
CA GLY A 111 22.18 25.44 13.57
C GLY A 111 22.88 25.70 14.92
N ILE A 112 23.21 24.63 15.65
CA ILE A 112 23.83 24.73 16.98
C ILE A 112 25.24 25.35 16.91
N PRO A 113 26.16 24.89 16.04
CA PRO A 113 27.51 25.46 15.98
C PRO A 113 27.53 26.93 15.58
N ILE A 114 26.68 27.33 14.63
CA ILE A 114 26.57 28.74 14.20
C ILE A 114 26.04 29.59 15.36
N GLY A 115 24.99 29.15 16.05
CA GLY A 115 24.44 29.87 17.20
C GLY A 115 25.48 30.07 18.31
N VAL A 116 26.26 29.03 18.63
CA VAL A 116 27.35 29.11 19.61
C VAL A 116 28.45 30.07 19.16
N ALA A 117 28.88 29.99 17.89
CA ALA A 117 29.90 30.88 17.36
C ALA A 117 29.48 32.36 17.45
N VAL A 118 28.23 32.67 17.08
CA VAL A 118 27.66 34.02 17.20
C VAL A 118 27.65 34.49 18.64
N LEU A 119 27.21 33.64 19.58
CA LEU A 119 27.18 33.98 21.01
C LEU A 119 28.59 34.30 21.54
N LEU A 120 29.59 33.50 21.16
CA LEU A 120 30.98 33.70 21.57
C LEU A 120 31.54 35.01 20.99
N LEU A 121 31.21 35.34 19.74
CA LEU A 121 31.61 36.60 19.10
C LEU A 121 30.97 37.81 19.78
N LEU A 122 29.68 37.74 20.12
CA LEU A 122 28.97 38.80 20.83
C LEU A 122 29.53 39.00 22.25
N ARG A 123 29.83 37.91 22.97
CA ARG A 123 30.46 37.97 24.29
C ARG A 123 31.84 38.62 24.22
N ARG A 124 32.66 38.26 23.22
CA ARG A 124 33.98 38.87 23.00
C ARG A 124 33.87 40.37 22.74
N ARG A 125 32.89 40.80 21.92
CA ARG A 125 32.68 42.22 21.61
C ARG A 125 32.32 43.04 22.86
N ASN A 126 31.43 42.52 23.71
CA ASN A 126 30.99 43.21 24.91
C ASN A 126 32.12 43.40 25.94
N ILE A 127 33.00 42.39 26.09
CA ILE A 127 34.16 42.46 26.98
C ILE A 127 35.14 43.56 26.52
N ILE A 128 35.41 43.65 25.22
CA ILE A 128 36.30 44.68 24.65
C ILE A 128 35.72 46.08 24.89
N THR A 129 34.43 46.30 24.61
CA THR A 129 33.79 47.61 24.84
C THR A 129 33.80 48.02 26.32
N SER A 130 33.65 47.06 27.26
CA SER A 130 33.77 47.38 28.69
C SER A 130 35.19 47.74 29.12
N SER A 131 36.22 47.14 28.51
CA SER A 131 37.62 47.47 28.83
C SER A 131 38.03 48.83 28.28
N THR A 132 37.53 49.22 27.10
CA THR A 132 37.82 50.53 26.50
C THR A 132 37.19 51.67 27.30
N ASN A 133 35.93 51.52 27.75
CA ASN A 133 35.25 52.55 28.53
C ASN A 133 35.80 52.71 29.97
N GLY A 134 36.39 51.65 30.54
CA GLY A 134 37.01 51.70 31.87
C GLY A 134 38.38 52.41 31.92
N GLN A 135 39.05 52.60 30.77
CA GLN A 135 40.36 53.26 30.70
C GLN A 135 40.27 54.78 30.44
N VAL A 136 39.09 55.32 30.11
CA VAL A 136 38.88 56.76 29.84
C VAL A 136 38.49 57.55 31.11
N LEU A 137 38.28 56.85 32.24
CA LEU A 137 37.86 57.44 33.53
C LEU A 137 38.99 57.57 34.58
N GLN A 138 40.26 57.54 34.17
CA GLN A 138 41.41 57.91 35.02
C GLN A 138 42.13 59.11 34.45
#